data_AF-A0A1M4YNG8-F1
#
_entry.id   AF-A0A1M4YNG8-F1
#
_cell.length_a   1.000
_cell.length_b   1.000
_cell.length_c   1.000
_cell.angle_alpha   90.00
_cell.angle_beta   90.00
_cell.angle_gamma   90.00
#
_symmetry.space_group_name_H-M   'P 1'
#
loop_
_entity.id
_entity.type
_entity.pdbx_description
1 polymer ?
#
loop_
_entity_poly.entity_id
_entity_poly.type
_entity_poly.pdbx_seq_one_letter_code
_entity_poly.pdbx_strand_id
1 'polypeptide(L)'
;MTTSPSRSVLTLSQLNTATLPQAVQMLGGIYEHSPWVGERALSARPFRTLAQLKYTLAQTVEQAGRDEQLALIRAHPELAGKAMQEHSLTAESSHEQGRAGLTQCTPAELALIRQLNADYSHRFGFPFVLAVRGPRGTGLSRQAIIGTFQRRLQHPPEFERAEALRNIHRIAEIRLNERFGWEPLLGNRCWDALELLAQFTDAPCADTGPLTVTYLTDAHRACARQIAQQMRDSGFDQVQIDAVGNVVGRYLSPDAHARTLLTGSHYDTVRNGGKYDGRLGICIPITWVAELARQGQRLPFHLEVVAFSEEEGQRYRATFIGSSALAGRFQPDWLDLQDADGIPLRQAMQQAGLNPDAIASLRRDPAQYLGYVEIHIEQGPVLGELNLPLGVVSSINGSARFVGTVTGMASHAGTTPMNRRHDAATAVAELMVYLEQRAAEDCDSVATVGMLHVPDGSPNVIAAQCRFTLDVRAPHDAQRDALVADITAQLARIAHQRGVGYTLEETLRASAAPSAPDWQHRWERAVAHLGLPAHTLPSGAGHDAMMLHTILPQAMLFVRGENAGISHNPLESSTSDDMQLAIDAFARLLAELAAECHA
;
A
#
# COMPACT_ATOMS: atom_id res chain seq x y z
N MET A 1 35.36 -22.15 -3.13
CA MET A 1 35.93 -20.80 -3.24
C MET A 1 36.44 -20.60 -4.65
N THR A 2 35.60 -20.04 -5.51
CA THR A 2 35.99 -19.48 -6.81
C THR A 2 35.65 -18.01 -6.72
N THR A 3 36.66 -17.20 -6.44
CA THR A 3 36.54 -15.73 -6.43
C THR A 3 36.24 -15.28 -7.85
N SER A 4 34.97 -14.97 -8.10
CA SER A 4 34.55 -14.24 -9.30
C SER A 4 35.40 -12.96 -9.39
N PRO A 5 35.95 -12.59 -10.57
CA PRO A 5 36.76 -11.38 -10.69
C PRO A 5 35.92 -10.20 -10.18
N SER A 6 36.48 -9.43 -9.24
CA SER A 6 35.81 -8.26 -8.65
C SER A 6 35.56 -7.25 -9.77
N ARG A 7 34.37 -7.29 -10.37
CA ARG A 7 33.88 -6.23 -11.26
C ARG A 7 33.94 -4.94 -10.45
N SER A 8 34.72 -3.96 -10.92
CA SER A 8 34.84 -2.66 -10.29
C SER A 8 33.46 -2.04 -10.10
N VAL A 9 33.18 -1.51 -8.92
CA VAL A 9 31.92 -0.80 -8.61
C VAL A 9 31.79 0.41 -9.55
N LEU A 10 30.64 0.51 -10.23
CA LEU A 10 30.34 1.61 -11.14
C LEU A 10 29.83 2.83 -10.36
N THR A 11 30.16 4.04 -10.83
CA THR A 11 29.62 5.30 -10.28
C THR A 11 28.76 6.02 -11.31
N LEU A 12 27.80 6.82 -10.85
CA LEU A 12 26.98 7.66 -11.75
C LEU A 12 27.84 8.66 -12.52
N SER A 13 28.92 9.18 -11.91
CA SER A 13 29.85 10.06 -12.61
C SER A 13 30.49 9.37 -13.81
N GLN A 14 30.99 8.13 -13.64
CA GLN A 14 31.57 7.36 -14.74
C GLN A 14 30.53 7.10 -15.85
N LEU A 15 29.30 6.71 -15.48
CA LEU A 15 28.22 6.49 -16.43
C LEU A 15 27.84 7.78 -17.19
N ASN A 16 27.80 8.91 -16.48
CA ASN A 16 27.43 10.21 -17.05
C ASN A 16 28.50 10.74 -18.03
N THR A 17 29.78 10.50 -17.76
CA THR A 17 30.89 11.02 -18.59
C THR A 17 31.34 10.06 -19.70
N ALA A 18 30.98 8.78 -19.63
CA ALA A 18 31.35 7.80 -20.63
C ALA A 18 30.71 8.09 -22.00
N THR A 19 31.41 7.74 -23.08
CA THR A 19 30.80 7.73 -24.43
C THR A 19 29.59 6.80 -24.45
N LEU A 20 28.62 7.04 -25.35
CA LEU A 20 27.41 6.20 -25.40
C LEU A 20 27.71 4.69 -25.52
N PRO A 21 28.61 4.21 -26.41
CA PRO A 21 28.94 2.78 -26.49
C PRO A 21 29.52 2.22 -25.18
N GLN A 22 30.39 2.97 -24.50
CA GLN A 22 30.95 2.57 -23.21
C GLN A 22 29.88 2.52 -22.11
N ALA A 23 28.99 3.52 -22.06
CA ALA A 23 27.93 3.58 -21.07
C ALA A 23 26.90 2.44 -21.27
N VAL A 24 26.57 2.09 -22.51
CA VAL A 24 25.73 0.92 -22.82
C VAL A 24 26.40 -0.37 -22.34
N GLN A 25 27.71 -0.51 -22.58
CA GLN A 25 28.48 -1.67 -22.09
C GLN A 25 28.50 -1.74 -20.56
N MET A 26 28.59 -0.60 -19.86
CA MET A 26 28.55 -0.53 -18.40
C MET A 26 27.20 -1.02 -17.83
N LEU A 27 26.10 -0.84 -18.57
CA LEU A 27 24.77 -1.34 -18.23
C LEU A 27 24.44 -2.72 -18.86
N GLY A 28 25.43 -3.36 -19.48
CA GLY A 28 25.26 -4.68 -20.09
C GLY A 28 24.82 -5.74 -19.07
N GLY A 29 23.81 -6.53 -19.42
CA GLY A 29 23.27 -7.61 -18.57
C GLY A 29 22.24 -7.15 -17.52
N ILE A 30 21.96 -5.85 -17.39
CA ILE A 30 20.88 -5.37 -16.51
C ILE A 30 19.51 -5.85 -17.03
N TYR A 31 19.25 -5.68 -18.32
CA TYR A 31 18.10 -6.27 -19.02
C TYR A 31 18.60 -7.38 -19.95
N GLU A 32 18.02 -8.57 -19.82
CA GLU A 32 18.47 -9.77 -20.52
C GLU A 32 18.43 -9.59 -22.05
N HIS A 33 19.57 -9.75 -22.71
CA HIS A 33 19.75 -9.61 -24.17
C HIS A 33 19.08 -8.38 -24.83
N SER A 34 18.91 -7.28 -24.08
CA SER A 34 18.12 -6.11 -24.51
C SER A 34 18.90 -4.79 -24.35
N PRO A 35 19.98 -4.58 -25.14
CA PRO A 35 20.83 -3.38 -25.03
C PRO A 35 20.10 -2.07 -25.35
N TRP A 36 19.02 -2.15 -26.15
CA TRP A 36 18.20 -1.00 -26.54
C TRP A 36 17.64 -0.23 -25.34
N VAL A 37 17.39 -0.90 -24.21
CA VAL A 37 16.89 -0.25 -22.98
C VAL A 37 17.93 0.73 -22.46
N GLY A 38 19.19 0.29 -22.36
CA GLY A 38 20.31 1.14 -21.97
C GLY A 38 20.58 2.24 -22.98
N GLU A 39 20.59 1.90 -24.28
CA GLU A 39 20.81 2.86 -25.37
C GLU A 39 19.82 4.03 -25.34
N ARG A 40 18.53 3.74 -25.16
CA ARG A 40 17.48 4.76 -25.09
C ARG A 40 17.51 5.52 -23.76
N ALA A 41 17.62 4.83 -22.63
CA ALA A 41 17.62 5.48 -21.31
C ALA A 41 18.80 6.44 -21.13
N LEU A 42 19.97 6.14 -21.69
CA LEU A 42 21.18 6.97 -21.60
C LEU A 42 21.07 8.33 -22.30
N SER A 43 20.01 8.56 -23.08
CA SER A 43 19.67 9.88 -23.62
C SER A 43 19.23 10.88 -22.54
N ALA A 44 18.74 10.40 -21.39
CA ALA A 44 18.29 11.23 -20.26
C ALA A 44 19.42 11.65 -19.30
N ARG A 45 20.68 11.35 -19.65
CA ARG A 45 21.84 11.77 -18.85
C ARG A 45 21.94 13.31 -18.80
N PRO A 46 22.51 13.88 -17.72
CA PRO A 46 23.12 13.19 -16.58
C PRO A 46 22.11 12.73 -15.53
N PHE A 47 22.33 11.53 -14.97
CA PHE A 47 21.57 11.05 -13.82
C PHE A 47 22.15 11.59 -12.51
N ARG A 48 21.30 12.14 -11.66
CA ARG A 48 21.68 12.71 -10.35
C ARG A 48 21.70 11.66 -9.25
N THR A 49 20.79 10.68 -9.32
CA THR A 49 20.63 9.63 -8.31
C THR A 49 20.50 8.26 -8.98
N LEU A 50 20.78 7.20 -8.23
CA LEU A 50 20.58 5.83 -8.72
C LEU A 50 19.09 5.53 -8.93
N ALA A 51 18.22 6.08 -8.08
CA ALA A 51 16.77 6.00 -8.22
C ALA A 51 16.29 6.60 -9.56
N GLN A 52 16.84 7.75 -9.97
CA GLN A 52 16.53 8.35 -11.27
C GLN A 52 16.93 7.43 -12.44
N LEU A 53 18.10 6.80 -12.38
CA LEU A 53 18.55 5.84 -13.39
C LEU A 53 17.61 4.62 -13.46
N LYS A 54 17.30 4.00 -12.31
CA LYS A 54 16.38 2.86 -12.22
C LYS A 54 15.01 3.19 -12.81
N TYR A 55 14.43 4.33 -12.41
CA TYR A 55 13.14 4.81 -12.92
C TYR A 55 13.18 5.05 -14.43
N THR A 56 14.23 5.72 -14.94
CA THR A 56 14.36 6.00 -16.38
C THR A 56 14.43 4.71 -17.20
N LEU A 57 15.15 3.69 -16.72
CA LEU A 57 15.23 2.39 -17.38
C LEU A 57 13.87 1.67 -17.39
N ALA A 58 13.11 1.71 -16.30
CA ALA A 58 11.76 1.15 -16.25
C ALA A 58 10.82 1.87 -17.22
N GLN A 59 10.80 3.21 -17.21
CA GLN A 59 9.99 4.02 -18.13
C GLN A 59 10.34 3.79 -19.60
N THR A 60 11.63 3.58 -19.90
CA THR A 60 12.08 3.26 -21.27
C THR A 60 11.45 1.97 -21.79
N VAL A 61 11.24 0.98 -20.91
CA VAL A 61 10.56 -0.27 -21.26
C VAL A 61 9.06 -0.06 -21.37
N GLU A 62 8.45 0.67 -20.42
CA GLU A 62 7.00 0.93 -20.42
C GLU A 62 6.54 1.68 -21.69
N GLN A 63 7.36 2.62 -22.16
CA GLN A 63 7.09 3.40 -23.37
C GLN A 63 7.42 2.65 -24.68
N ALA A 64 8.05 1.48 -24.60
CA ALA A 64 8.38 0.68 -25.78
C ALA A 64 7.13 0.00 -26.37
N GLY A 65 7.21 -0.35 -27.66
CA GLY A 65 6.11 -1.06 -28.31
C GLY A 65 5.88 -2.45 -27.68
N ARG A 66 4.63 -2.92 -27.74
CA ARG A 66 4.22 -4.23 -27.18
C ARG A 66 5.12 -5.38 -27.62
N ASP A 67 5.57 -5.38 -28.88
CA ASP A 67 6.44 -6.44 -29.41
C ASP A 67 7.85 -6.39 -28.81
N GLU A 68 8.40 -5.20 -28.54
CA GLU A 68 9.70 -5.04 -27.87
C GLU A 68 9.63 -5.48 -26.41
N GLN A 69 8.52 -5.14 -25.72
CA GLN A 69 8.26 -5.62 -24.37
C GLN A 69 8.14 -7.14 -24.31
N LEU A 70 7.41 -7.75 -25.23
CA LEU A 70 7.31 -9.22 -25.32
C LEU A 70 8.65 -9.88 -25.67
N ALA A 71 9.45 -9.26 -26.56
CA ALA A 71 10.79 -9.73 -26.86
C ALA A 71 11.70 -9.69 -25.62
N LEU A 72 11.63 -8.61 -24.82
CA LEU A 72 12.34 -8.50 -23.54
C LEU A 72 11.91 -9.59 -22.55
N ILE A 73 10.60 -9.85 -22.41
CA ILE A 73 10.11 -10.92 -21.51
C ILE A 73 10.62 -12.28 -21.99
N ARG A 74 10.56 -12.56 -23.30
CA ARG A 74 11.04 -13.81 -23.90
C ARG A 74 12.55 -14.01 -23.82
N ALA A 75 13.31 -12.92 -23.70
CA ALA A 75 14.75 -12.99 -23.52
C ALA A 75 15.13 -13.51 -22.12
N HIS A 76 14.24 -13.39 -21.12
CA HIS A 76 14.51 -13.89 -19.78
C HIS A 76 14.46 -15.43 -19.72
N PRO A 77 15.41 -16.07 -19.02
CA PRO A 77 15.45 -17.52 -18.95
C PRO A 77 14.33 -18.07 -18.06
N GLU A 78 13.79 -19.24 -18.44
CA GLU A 78 12.86 -19.99 -17.61
C GLU A 78 13.50 -20.39 -16.26
N LEU A 79 12.71 -20.30 -15.18
CA LEU A 79 13.12 -20.80 -13.87
C LEU A 79 13.29 -22.32 -13.91
N ALA A 80 14.48 -22.79 -13.50
CA ALA A 80 14.88 -24.19 -13.55
C ALA A 80 14.74 -24.84 -14.96
N GLY A 81 14.78 -24.03 -16.02
CA GLY A 81 14.61 -24.44 -17.40
C GLY A 81 15.84 -25.12 -18.02
N LYS A 82 15.76 -25.43 -19.31
CA LYS A 82 16.84 -26.10 -20.07
C LYS A 82 18.15 -25.33 -20.03
N ALA A 83 18.12 -24.00 -20.11
CA ALA A 83 19.32 -23.16 -20.06
C ALA A 83 20.11 -23.32 -18.74
N MET A 84 19.44 -23.59 -17.62
CA MET A 84 20.09 -23.89 -16.34
C MET A 84 20.82 -25.25 -16.38
N GLN A 85 20.23 -26.24 -17.06
CA GLN A 85 20.82 -27.58 -17.21
C GLN A 85 21.99 -27.56 -18.20
N GLU A 86 21.88 -26.75 -19.25
CA GLU A 86 22.88 -26.60 -20.31
C GLU A 86 23.98 -25.56 -19.98
N HIS A 87 23.92 -24.92 -18.81
CA HIS A 87 24.87 -23.88 -18.37
C HIS A 87 24.99 -22.69 -19.33
N SER A 88 23.91 -22.35 -20.05
CA SER A 88 23.86 -21.29 -21.06
C SER A 88 23.22 -19.99 -20.57
N LEU A 89 22.90 -19.90 -19.27
CA LEU A 89 22.41 -18.69 -18.60
C LEU A 89 23.49 -17.59 -18.58
N THR A 90 23.08 -16.32 -18.59
CA THR A 90 23.97 -15.21 -18.22
C THR A 90 24.53 -15.40 -16.82
N ALA A 91 25.67 -14.75 -16.54
CA ALA A 91 26.31 -14.84 -15.23
C ALA A 91 25.38 -14.34 -14.11
N GLU A 92 24.63 -13.28 -14.40
CA GLU A 92 23.64 -12.68 -13.51
C GLU A 92 22.49 -13.66 -13.21
N SER A 93 21.87 -14.23 -14.25
CA SER A 93 20.76 -15.19 -14.10
C SER A 93 21.18 -16.48 -13.40
N SER A 94 22.41 -16.96 -13.65
CA SER A 94 22.97 -18.14 -12.96
C SER A 94 23.10 -17.92 -11.45
N HIS A 95 23.59 -16.74 -11.06
CA HIS A 95 23.77 -16.38 -9.65
C HIS A 95 22.43 -16.24 -8.92
N GLU A 96 21.43 -15.63 -9.56
CA GLU A 96 20.08 -15.44 -9.03
C GLU A 96 19.36 -16.77 -8.77
N GLN A 97 19.30 -17.67 -9.77
CA GLN A 97 18.62 -18.95 -9.61
C GLN A 97 19.34 -19.89 -8.64
N GLY A 98 20.68 -19.84 -8.58
CA GLY A 98 21.47 -20.60 -7.61
C GLY A 98 21.16 -20.20 -6.16
N ARG A 99 21.02 -18.91 -5.88
CA ARG A 99 20.69 -18.39 -4.53
C ARG A 99 19.29 -18.75 -4.06
N ALA A 100 18.32 -18.87 -4.97
CA ALA A 100 16.96 -19.29 -4.65
C ALA A 100 16.83 -20.80 -4.35
N GLY A 101 17.94 -21.55 -4.38
CA GLY A 101 17.95 -22.99 -4.09
C GLY A 101 17.21 -23.84 -5.13
N LEU A 102 16.96 -23.29 -6.33
CA LEU A 102 16.28 -23.99 -7.43
C LEU A 102 17.14 -25.10 -8.03
N THR A 103 18.45 -25.09 -7.75
CA THR A 103 19.39 -26.18 -8.07
C THR A 103 19.28 -27.38 -7.14
N GLN A 104 18.47 -27.29 -6.07
CA GLN A 104 18.31 -28.32 -5.03
C GLN A 104 16.87 -28.84 -4.92
N CYS A 105 16.05 -28.68 -5.96
CA CYS A 105 14.67 -29.18 -5.98
C CYS A 105 14.62 -30.71 -5.90
N THR A 106 13.62 -31.23 -5.17
CA THR A 106 13.25 -32.65 -5.23
C THR A 106 12.74 -33.01 -6.64
N PRO A 107 12.77 -34.30 -7.05
CA PRO A 107 12.24 -34.71 -8.34
C PRO A 107 10.77 -34.33 -8.56
N ALA A 108 9.95 -34.35 -7.50
CA ALA A 108 8.54 -33.96 -7.56
C ALA A 108 8.37 -32.44 -7.75
N GLU A 109 9.12 -31.62 -7.01
CA GLU A 109 9.13 -30.16 -7.19
C GLU A 109 9.61 -29.78 -8.61
N LEU A 110 10.66 -30.45 -9.11
CA LEU A 110 11.17 -30.20 -10.45
C LEU A 110 10.16 -30.58 -11.54
N ALA A 111 9.46 -31.71 -11.37
CA ALA A 111 8.38 -32.12 -12.28
C ALA A 111 7.22 -31.10 -12.27
N LEU A 112 6.83 -30.61 -11.09
CA LEU A 112 5.80 -29.59 -10.95
C LEU A 112 6.22 -28.26 -11.62
N ILE A 113 7.44 -27.78 -11.39
CA ILE A 113 7.94 -26.55 -12.03
C ILE A 113 7.97 -26.70 -13.56
N ARG A 114 8.37 -27.87 -14.08
CA ARG A 114 8.35 -28.15 -15.53
C ARG A 114 6.95 -28.11 -16.11
N GLN A 115 5.97 -28.71 -15.41
CA GLN A 115 4.57 -28.66 -15.82
C GLN A 115 4.06 -27.21 -15.84
N LEU A 116 4.33 -26.45 -14.77
CA LEU A 116 3.93 -25.05 -14.67
C LEU A 116 4.57 -24.18 -15.77
N ASN A 117 5.86 -24.37 -16.08
CA ASN A 117 6.51 -23.70 -17.21
C ASN A 117 5.81 -24.02 -18.55
N ALA A 118 5.46 -25.28 -18.79
CA ALA A 118 4.77 -25.67 -20.02
C ALA A 118 3.38 -25.03 -20.12
N ASP A 119 2.59 -25.08 -19.05
CA ASP A 119 1.24 -24.51 -19.00
C ASP A 119 1.26 -22.98 -19.17
N TYR A 120 2.23 -22.32 -18.54
CA TYR A 120 2.40 -20.89 -18.61
C TYR A 120 2.83 -20.42 -20.00
N SER A 121 3.84 -21.07 -20.59
CA SER A 121 4.30 -20.78 -21.95
C SER A 121 3.19 -21.02 -22.98
N HIS A 122 2.38 -22.07 -22.80
CA HIS A 122 1.21 -22.34 -23.65
C HIS A 122 0.13 -21.24 -23.51
N ARG A 123 -0.15 -20.78 -22.29
CA ARG A 123 -1.21 -19.79 -22.03
C ARG A 123 -0.82 -18.37 -22.46
N PHE A 124 0.41 -17.95 -22.18
CA PHE A 124 0.83 -16.55 -22.35
C PHE A 124 1.79 -16.31 -23.51
N GLY A 125 2.45 -17.36 -24.03
CA GLY A 125 3.39 -17.24 -25.16
C GLY A 125 4.73 -16.59 -24.82
N PHE A 126 5.10 -16.58 -23.54
CA PHE A 126 6.38 -16.10 -22.99
C PHE A 126 6.70 -16.83 -21.66
N PRO A 127 7.96 -16.86 -21.20
CA PRO A 127 8.35 -17.60 -20.00
C PRO A 127 7.88 -16.92 -18.71
N PHE A 128 7.71 -17.70 -17.64
CA PHE A 128 7.40 -17.15 -16.32
C PHE A 128 8.62 -16.41 -15.74
N VAL A 129 8.44 -15.13 -15.44
CA VAL A 129 9.48 -14.27 -14.86
C VAL A 129 9.11 -13.87 -13.43
N LEU A 130 10.01 -14.15 -12.49
CA LEU A 130 9.89 -13.81 -11.08
C LEU A 130 11.22 -13.30 -10.55
N ALA A 131 11.20 -12.20 -9.80
CA ALA A 131 12.37 -11.74 -9.05
C ALA A 131 12.64 -12.65 -7.85
N VAL A 132 13.33 -13.78 -8.08
CA VAL A 132 13.50 -14.85 -7.08
C VAL A 132 14.27 -14.45 -5.83
N ARG A 133 14.96 -13.30 -5.84
CA ARG A 133 15.60 -12.71 -4.66
C ARG A 133 14.62 -12.06 -3.69
N GLY A 134 13.37 -11.86 -4.11
CA GLY A 134 12.28 -11.39 -3.26
C GLY A 134 12.39 -9.93 -2.82
N PRO A 135 11.48 -9.50 -1.93
CA PRO A 135 11.35 -8.10 -1.52
C PRO A 135 12.58 -7.59 -0.76
N ARG A 136 13.14 -8.46 0.10
CA ARG A 136 14.34 -8.21 0.94
C ARG A 136 15.68 -8.44 0.24
N GLY A 137 15.68 -9.09 -0.93
CA GLY A 137 16.90 -9.41 -1.68
C GLY A 137 17.66 -10.67 -1.23
N THR A 138 17.13 -11.43 -0.26
CA THR A 138 17.72 -12.62 0.37
C THR A 138 17.30 -13.94 -0.27
N GLY A 139 16.26 -13.95 -1.12
CA GLY A 139 15.74 -15.17 -1.76
C GLY A 139 14.32 -15.52 -1.30
N LEU A 140 13.46 -15.88 -2.24
CA LEU A 140 12.16 -16.50 -1.97
C LEU A 140 12.35 -17.99 -1.66
N SER A 141 11.50 -18.52 -0.78
CA SER A 141 11.43 -19.98 -0.58
C SER A 141 10.88 -20.67 -1.83
N ARG A 142 11.26 -21.93 -2.05
CA ARG A 142 10.73 -22.73 -3.18
C ARG A 142 9.20 -22.80 -3.16
N GLN A 143 8.61 -22.94 -1.98
CA GLN A 143 7.16 -22.95 -1.82
C GLN A 143 6.52 -21.62 -2.21
N ALA A 144 7.13 -20.49 -1.85
CA ALA A 144 6.67 -19.17 -2.28
C ALA A 144 6.77 -18.99 -3.80
N ILE A 145 7.84 -19.47 -4.43
CA ILE A 145 8.01 -19.45 -5.89
C ILE A 145 6.91 -20.27 -6.57
N ILE A 146 6.71 -21.54 -6.16
CA ILE A 146 5.69 -22.43 -6.73
C ILE A 146 4.28 -21.86 -6.52
N GLY A 147 3.97 -21.37 -5.31
CA GLY A 147 2.67 -20.76 -5.03
C GLY A 147 2.43 -19.51 -5.87
N THR A 148 3.44 -18.68 -6.07
CA THR A 148 3.35 -17.49 -6.93
C THR A 148 3.11 -17.87 -8.39
N PHE A 149 3.81 -18.91 -8.86
CA PHE A 149 3.64 -19.45 -10.20
C PHE A 149 2.19 -19.94 -10.44
N GLN A 150 1.66 -20.75 -9.52
CA GLN A 150 0.29 -21.27 -9.60
C GLN A 150 -0.77 -20.17 -9.59
N ARG A 151 -0.59 -19.12 -8.76
CA ARG A 151 -1.51 -17.98 -8.72
C ARG A 151 -1.48 -17.18 -10.02
N ARG A 152 -0.28 -16.81 -10.48
CA ARG A 152 -0.09 -16.00 -11.70
C ARG A 152 -0.54 -16.71 -12.97
N LEU A 153 -0.51 -18.05 -12.99
CA LEU A 153 -1.08 -18.83 -14.08
C LEU A 153 -2.57 -18.54 -14.31
N GLN A 154 -3.30 -18.03 -13.31
CA GLN A 154 -4.73 -17.71 -13.42
C GLN A 154 -5.01 -16.29 -13.93
N HIS A 155 -4.00 -15.43 -14.06
CA HIS A 155 -4.18 -14.04 -14.45
C HIS A 155 -4.69 -13.86 -15.89
N PRO A 156 -5.40 -12.76 -16.18
CA PRO A 156 -5.65 -12.31 -17.55
C PRO A 156 -4.33 -12.07 -18.31
N PRO A 157 -4.22 -12.39 -19.60
CA PRO A 157 -2.96 -12.30 -20.34
C PRO A 157 -2.27 -10.93 -20.31
N GLU A 158 -3.01 -9.84 -20.48
CA GLU A 158 -2.40 -8.50 -20.46
C GLU A 158 -1.97 -8.07 -19.05
N PHE A 159 -2.72 -8.46 -18.01
CA PHE A 159 -2.30 -8.24 -16.63
C PHE A 159 -0.99 -9.01 -16.33
N GLU A 160 -0.90 -10.26 -16.78
CA GLU A 160 0.28 -11.08 -16.55
C GLU A 160 1.52 -10.59 -17.31
N ARG A 161 1.33 -10.03 -18.51
CA ARG A 161 2.41 -9.35 -19.25
C ARG A 161 2.97 -8.18 -18.43
N ALA A 162 2.09 -7.32 -17.87
CA ALA A 162 2.51 -6.22 -17.03
C ALA A 162 3.21 -6.72 -15.75
N GLU A 163 2.72 -7.79 -15.13
CA GLU A 163 3.33 -8.40 -13.96
C GLU A 163 4.72 -8.99 -14.25
N ALA A 164 4.92 -9.59 -15.43
CA ALA A 164 6.22 -10.04 -15.88
C ALA A 164 7.21 -8.88 -16.02
N LEU A 165 6.79 -7.75 -16.61
CA LEU A 165 7.61 -6.54 -16.72
C LEU A 165 7.99 -5.96 -15.34
N ARG A 166 7.05 -5.90 -14.38
CA ARG A 166 7.34 -5.48 -13.00
C ARG A 166 8.42 -6.35 -12.35
N ASN A 167 8.36 -7.67 -12.58
CA ASN A 167 9.38 -8.59 -12.08
C ASN A 167 10.75 -8.38 -12.77
N ILE A 168 10.76 -8.08 -14.08
CA ILE A 168 12.00 -7.70 -14.79
C ILE A 168 12.58 -6.39 -14.23
N HIS A 169 11.75 -5.40 -13.91
CA HIS A 169 12.20 -4.17 -13.26
C HIS A 169 12.81 -4.42 -11.90
N ARG A 170 12.21 -5.31 -11.09
CA ARG A 170 12.79 -5.71 -9.81
C ARG A 170 14.13 -6.43 -9.97
N ILE A 171 14.26 -7.32 -10.96
CA ILE A 171 15.53 -7.98 -11.28
C ILE A 171 16.59 -6.93 -11.70
N ALA A 172 16.23 -6.03 -12.61
CA ALA A 172 17.12 -4.96 -13.07
C ALA A 172 17.57 -4.04 -11.93
N GLU A 173 16.66 -3.69 -11.02
CA GLU A 173 16.97 -2.91 -9.82
C GLU A 173 18.03 -3.59 -8.95
N ILE A 174 17.87 -4.89 -8.68
CA ILE A 174 18.81 -5.65 -7.87
C ILE A 174 20.18 -5.75 -8.56
N ARG A 175 20.20 -5.97 -9.88
CA ARG A 175 21.44 -6.00 -10.67
C ARG A 175 22.13 -4.63 -10.67
N LEU A 176 21.37 -3.54 -10.74
CA LEU A 176 21.90 -2.18 -10.62
C LEU A 176 22.49 -1.93 -9.23
N ASN A 177 21.81 -2.35 -8.16
CA ASN A 177 22.34 -2.24 -6.80
C ASN A 177 23.72 -2.90 -6.69
N GLU A 178 23.85 -4.14 -7.17
CA GLU A 178 25.15 -4.84 -7.20
C GLU A 178 26.18 -4.14 -8.08
N ARG A 179 25.76 -3.61 -9.24
CA ARG A 179 26.67 -2.94 -10.18
C ARG A 179 27.24 -1.64 -9.60
N PHE A 180 26.43 -0.90 -8.86
CA PHE A 180 26.79 0.37 -8.22
C PHE A 180 27.24 0.21 -6.77
N GLY A 181 27.35 -1.02 -6.25
CA GLY A 181 27.76 -1.28 -4.86
C GLY A 181 26.84 -0.64 -3.84
N TRP A 182 25.56 -0.51 -4.19
CA TRP A 182 24.52 0.10 -3.35
C TRP A 182 23.71 -0.99 -2.65
N GLU A 183 23.34 -0.74 -1.39
CA GLU A 183 22.50 -1.63 -0.61
C GLU A 183 21.46 -0.80 0.17
N PRO A 184 20.18 -1.21 0.21
CA PRO A 184 19.14 -0.51 0.96
C PRO A 184 19.25 -0.80 2.46
N LEU A 185 20.33 -0.38 3.12
CA LEU A 185 20.63 -0.77 4.49
C LEU A 185 19.56 -0.36 5.50
N LEU A 186 18.96 0.84 5.38
CA LEU A 186 17.89 1.27 6.28
C LEU A 186 16.57 0.60 5.91
N GLY A 187 16.28 0.45 4.63
CA GLY A 187 15.12 -0.31 4.16
C GLY A 187 15.14 -1.77 4.61
N ASN A 188 16.33 -2.39 4.64
CA ASN A 188 16.56 -3.73 5.18
C ASN A 188 16.23 -3.81 6.67
N ARG A 189 16.69 -2.84 7.49
CA ARG A 189 16.38 -2.80 8.93
C ARG A 189 14.89 -2.59 9.19
N CYS A 190 14.24 -1.71 8.42
CA CYS A 190 12.80 -1.48 8.49
C CYS A 190 12.02 -2.76 8.16
N TRP A 191 12.42 -3.46 7.10
CA TRP A 191 11.83 -4.73 6.71
C TRP A 191 12.00 -5.80 7.80
N ASP A 192 13.21 -5.94 8.36
CA ASP A 192 13.50 -6.90 9.43
C ASP A 192 12.66 -6.61 10.69
N ALA A 193 12.40 -5.33 11.00
CA ALA A 193 11.52 -4.91 12.10
C ALA A 193 10.05 -5.29 11.86
N LEU A 194 9.57 -5.16 10.63
CA LEU A 194 8.20 -5.56 10.24
C LEU A 194 8.01 -7.08 10.34
N GLU A 195 8.98 -7.87 9.88
CA GLU A 195 8.95 -9.32 10.05
C GLU A 195 8.94 -9.76 11.51
N LEU A 196 9.67 -9.04 12.39
CA LEU A 196 9.63 -9.30 13.82
C LEU A 196 8.24 -9.04 14.40
N LEU A 197 7.58 -7.95 14.01
CA LEU A 197 6.21 -7.66 14.44
C LEU A 197 5.19 -8.66 13.88
N ALA A 198 5.43 -9.22 12.70
CA ALA A 198 4.57 -10.23 12.09
C ALA A 198 4.57 -11.58 12.83
N GLN A 199 5.48 -11.79 13.80
CA GLN A 199 5.49 -13.00 14.64
C GLN A 199 4.36 -13.00 15.69
N PHE A 200 3.79 -11.85 16.01
CA PHE A 200 2.67 -11.74 16.95
C PHE A 200 1.35 -11.77 16.18
N THR A 201 0.56 -12.81 16.40
CA THR A 201 -0.75 -13.02 15.74
C THR A 201 -1.69 -13.79 16.66
N ASP A 202 -3.00 -13.53 16.60
CA ASP A 202 -4.02 -14.12 17.49
C ASP A 202 -4.22 -15.63 17.31
N ALA A 203 -3.78 -16.18 16.17
CA ALA A 203 -3.81 -17.61 15.90
C ALA A 203 -2.41 -18.11 15.45
N PRO A 204 -1.81 -19.11 16.15
CA PRO A 204 -0.53 -19.65 15.73
C PRO A 204 -0.70 -20.39 14.40
N CYS A 205 0.01 -19.94 13.35
CA CYS A 205 0.11 -20.72 12.12
C CYS A 205 1.46 -21.41 12.07
N ALA A 206 1.44 -22.71 11.80
CA ALA A 206 2.57 -23.61 11.94
C ALA A 206 3.82 -23.22 11.14
N ASP A 207 3.74 -22.37 10.10
CA ASP A 207 4.91 -21.90 9.34
C ASP A 207 4.72 -20.51 8.66
N THR A 208 4.16 -19.51 9.37
CA THR A 208 3.90 -18.07 8.98
C THR A 208 2.63 -17.75 8.16
N GLY A 209 1.50 -18.38 8.51
CA GLY A 209 0.18 -18.07 7.91
C GLY A 209 -0.37 -16.64 8.16
N PRO A 210 -1.66 -16.43 7.89
CA PRO A 210 -2.25 -15.11 7.79
C PRO A 210 -2.14 -14.29 9.10
N LEU A 211 -1.70 -13.03 9.01
CA LEU A 211 -1.50 -12.15 10.16
C LEU A 211 -2.84 -11.61 10.66
N THR A 212 -3.10 -11.73 11.96
CA THR A 212 -4.26 -11.13 12.62
C THR A 212 -3.84 -10.59 13.96
N VAL A 213 -3.88 -9.26 14.13
CA VAL A 213 -3.58 -8.60 15.40
C VAL A 213 -4.75 -7.72 15.79
N THR A 214 -5.60 -8.24 16.65
CA THR A 214 -6.85 -7.61 17.03
C THR A 214 -6.67 -6.77 18.29
N TYR A 215 -7.27 -5.57 18.34
CA TYR A 215 -7.11 -4.64 19.46
C TYR A 215 -7.26 -5.29 20.87
N LEU A 216 -6.26 -5.06 21.73
CA LEU A 216 -6.13 -5.53 23.12
C LEU A 216 -6.06 -7.05 23.35
N THR A 217 -5.95 -7.87 22.31
CA THR A 217 -5.61 -9.28 22.46
C THR A 217 -4.15 -9.47 22.93
N ASP A 218 -3.76 -10.69 23.23
CA ASP A 218 -2.40 -11.01 23.68
C ASP A 218 -1.36 -10.68 22.60
N ALA A 219 -1.67 -10.95 21.33
CA ALA A 219 -0.82 -10.60 20.20
C ALA A 219 -0.65 -9.08 20.07
N HIS A 220 -1.75 -8.33 20.18
CA HIS A 220 -1.72 -6.87 20.13
C HIS A 220 -0.89 -6.24 21.25
N ARG A 221 -1.07 -6.73 22.49
CA ARG A 221 -0.24 -6.27 23.62
C ARG A 221 1.23 -6.68 23.45
N ALA A 222 1.51 -7.80 22.79
CA ALA A 222 2.88 -8.21 22.47
C ALA A 222 3.53 -7.32 21.40
N CYS A 223 2.80 -6.98 20.32
CA CYS A 223 3.22 -5.97 19.34
C CYS A 223 3.54 -4.64 20.03
N ALA A 224 2.63 -4.14 20.87
CA ALA A 224 2.82 -2.87 21.58
C ALA A 224 4.11 -2.86 22.42
N ARG A 225 4.36 -3.95 23.16
CA ARG A 225 5.61 -4.11 23.94
C ARG A 225 6.85 -4.16 23.04
N GLN A 226 6.78 -4.87 21.90
CA GLN A 226 7.89 -4.97 20.96
C GLN A 226 8.21 -3.61 20.32
N ILE A 227 7.19 -2.85 19.90
CA ILE A 227 7.36 -1.50 19.35
C ILE A 227 7.98 -0.58 20.40
N ALA A 228 7.48 -0.62 21.64
CA ALA A 228 8.03 0.19 22.73
C ALA A 228 9.51 -0.15 22.98
N GLN A 229 9.88 -1.44 22.91
CA GLN A 229 11.27 -1.85 23.05
C GLN A 229 12.13 -1.33 21.88
N GLN A 230 11.65 -1.47 20.64
CA GLN A 230 12.34 -0.94 19.45
C GLN A 230 12.55 0.57 19.53
N MET A 231 11.57 1.34 20.00
CA MET A 231 11.73 2.78 20.23
C MET A 231 12.82 3.07 21.27
N ARG A 232 12.87 2.35 22.40
CA ARG A 232 13.95 2.53 23.39
C ARG A 232 15.32 2.21 22.80
N ASP A 233 15.43 1.09 22.09
CA ASP A 233 16.68 0.64 21.47
C ASP A 233 17.15 1.58 20.34
N SER A 234 16.21 2.30 19.71
CA SER A 234 16.47 3.29 18.66
C SER A 234 16.89 4.66 19.20
N GLY A 235 16.90 4.86 20.52
CA GLY A 235 17.39 6.09 21.14
C GLY A 235 16.34 7.20 21.32
N PHE A 236 15.05 6.85 21.39
CA PHE A 236 14.02 7.79 21.85
C PHE A 236 14.24 8.15 23.33
N ASP A 237 14.05 9.42 23.69
CA ASP A 237 14.27 9.91 25.06
C ASP A 237 13.11 9.54 26.00
N GLN A 238 11.89 9.40 25.48
CA GLN A 238 10.71 8.99 26.22
C GLN A 238 9.92 7.94 25.44
N VAL A 239 9.51 6.86 26.10
CA VAL A 239 8.67 5.82 25.49
C VAL A 239 7.61 5.36 26.49
N GLN A 240 6.34 5.40 26.08
CA GLN A 240 5.21 4.98 26.90
C GLN A 240 4.12 4.28 26.09
N ILE A 241 3.27 3.52 26.77
CA ILE A 241 2.01 3.02 26.22
C ILE A 241 0.90 3.80 26.92
N ASP A 242 0.03 4.46 26.15
CA ASP A 242 -0.97 5.39 26.69
C ASP A 242 -2.29 4.70 27.11
N ALA A 243 -3.28 5.50 27.53
CA ALA A 243 -4.52 4.99 28.07
C ALA A 243 -5.41 4.21 27.08
N VAL A 244 -5.23 4.39 25.77
CA VAL A 244 -5.91 3.61 24.72
C VAL A 244 -5.00 2.53 24.14
N GLY A 245 -3.75 2.47 24.58
CA GLY A 245 -2.78 1.47 24.15
C GLY A 245 -1.88 1.93 23.01
N ASN A 246 -1.93 3.21 22.60
CA ASN A 246 -0.98 3.71 21.62
C ASN A 246 0.44 3.60 22.19
N VAL A 247 1.41 3.23 21.35
CA VAL A 247 2.82 3.28 21.73
C VAL A 247 3.41 4.61 21.27
N VAL A 248 3.86 5.43 22.22
CA VAL A 248 4.34 6.79 21.97
C VAL A 248 5.82 6.87 22.27
N GLY A 249 6.62 7.19 21.25
CA GLY A 249 8.03 7.50 21.35
C GLY A 249 8.29 8.98 21.08
N ARG A 250 9.00 9.68 21.97
CA ARG A 250 9.41 11.08 21.76
C ARG A 250 10.93 11.21 21.68
N TYR A 251 11.39 11.79 20.58
CA TYR A 251 12.77 12.19 20.36
C TYR A 251 12.88 13.71 20.54
N LEU A 252 13.53 14.14 21.62
CA LEU A 252 13.43 15.51 22.10
C LEU A 252 14.42 16.43 21.40
N SER A 253 13.94 17.64 21.05
CA SER A 253 14.82 18.76 20.78
C SER A 253 15.60 19.17 22.02
N PRO A 254 16.82 19.74 21.88
CA PRO A 254 17.52 20.38 22.99
C PRO A 254 16.77 21.58 23.57
N ASP A 255 15.91 22.22 22.77
CA ASP A 255 14.99 23.25 23.26
C ASP A 255 13.71 22.61 23.80
N ALA A 256 13.47 22.79 25.11
CA ALA A 256 12.29 22.27 25.80
C ALA A 256 10.98 22.97 25.42
N HIS A 257 11.05 24.13 24.76
CA HIS A 257 9.89 24.89 24.28
C HIS A 257 9.60 24.69 22.80
N ALA A 258 10.38 23.84 22.12
CA ALA A 258 10.18 23.59 20.70
C ALA A 258 8.81 22.92 20.45
N ARG A 259 8.20 23.22 19.31
CA ARG A 259 6.97 22.52 18.87
C ARG A 259 7.30 21.07 18.48
N THR A 260 6.27 20.26 18.35
CA THR A 260 6.37 18.82 18.04
C THR A 260 5.90 18.54 16.61
N LEU A 261 6.69 17.82 15.82
CA LEU A 261 6.18 17.14 14.64
C LEU A 261 5.65 15.76 15.06
N LEU A 262 4.38 15.49 14.76
CA LEU A 262 3.78 14.19 14.97
C LEU A 262 3.93 13.34 13.70
N THR A 263 4.26 12.07 13.85
CA THR A 263 4.19 11.06 12.79
C THR A 263 3.80 9.72 13.39
N GLY A 264 3.34 8.79 12.58
CA GLY A 264 2.80 7.54 13.07
C GLY A 264 1.88 6.88 12.07
N SER A 265 1.35 5.74 12.48
CA SER A 265 0.27 4.99 11.84
C SER A 265 -0.14 3.86 12.80
N HIS A 266 -0.91 2.87 12.37
CA HIS A 266 -1.48 1.84 13.25
C HIS A 266 -0.70 0.51 13.25
N TYR A 267 -0.93 -0.34 14.26
CA TYR A 267 -0.27 -1.66 14.35
C TYR A 267 -1.22 -2.86 14.53
N ASP A 268 -2.50 -2.61 14.76
CA ASP A 268 -3.55 -3.61 14.59
C ASP A 268 -3.72 -3.95 13.10
N THR A 269 -4.41 -5.06 12.81
CA THR A 269 -4.65 -5.49 11.44
C THR A 269 -6.08 -5.97 11.28
N VAL A 270 -6.57 -6.02 10.04
CA VAL A 270 -7.69 -6.89 9.68
C VAL A 270 -7.36 -8.38 9.92
N ARG A 271 -8.40 -9.21 9.84
CA ARG A 271 -8.23 -10.67 9.82
C ARG A 271 -7.52 -11.08 8.54
N ASN A 272 -6.49 -11.89 8.69
CA ASN A 272 -5.65 -12.34 7.57
C ASN A 272 -5.05 -11.19 6.75
N GLY A 273 -4.66 -10.11 7.43
CA GLY A 273 -4.03 -8.95 6.82
C GLY A 273 -2.58 -9.19 6.39
N GLY A 274 -1.99 -8.14 5.84
CA GLY A 274 -0.59 -8.06 5.47
C GLY A 274 0.31 -7.56 6.61
N LYS A 275 1.62 -7.57 6.38
CA LYS A 275 2.63 -7.21 7.39
C LYS A 275 2.95 -5.71 7.42
N TYR A 276 2.50 -4.95 6.41
CA TYR A 276 3.01 -3.62 6.09
C TYR A 276 1.97 -2.53 6.32
N ASP A 277 0.70 -2.84 6.11
CA ASP A 277 -0.46 -2.00 6.45
C ASP A 277 -0.35 -1.44 7.88
N GLY A 278 -0.41 -0.12 8.02
CA GLY A 278 -0.11 0.65 9.22
C GLY A 278 1.36 0.59 9.69
N ARG A 279 1.88 -0.60 9.92
CA ARG A 279 3.17 -0.86 10.57
C ARG A 279 4.35 -0.23 9.84
N LEU A 280 4.27 -0.12 8.52
CA LEU A 280 5.29 0.57 7.72
C LEU A 280 5.47 2.03 8.16
N GLY A 281 4.37 2.73 8.42
CA GLY A 281 4.33 4.12 8.89
C GLY A 281 4.91 4.32 10.29
N ILE A 282 5.04 3.24 11.08
CA ILE A 282 5.69 3.24 12.38
C ILE A 282 7.18 2.91 12.26
N CYS A 283 7.52 1.87 11.49
CA CYS A 283 8.88 1.37 11.39
C CYS A 283 9.83 2.33 10.65
N ILE A 284 9.35 3.07 9.65
CA ILE A 284 10.15 4.08 8.93
C ILE A 284 10.68 5.18 9.86
N PRO A 285 9.83 5.91 10.61
CA PRO A 285 10.33 6.97 11.49
C PRO A 285 11.17 6.43 12.64
N ILE A 286 10.87 5.24 13.19
CA ILE A 286 11.74 4.59 14.20
C ILE A 286 13.13 4.32 13.62
N THR A 287 13.21 3.79 12.39
CA THR A 287 14.49 3.50 11.71
C THR A 287 15.32 4.77 11.50
N TRP A 288 14.67 5.88 11.16
CA TRP A 288 15.37 7.15 10.98
C TRP A 288 15.81 7.78 12.32
N VAL A 289 15.00 7.68 13.38
CA VAL A 289 15.42 8.11 14.72
C VAL A 289 16.65 7.34 15.19
N ALA A 290 16.73 6.03 14.94
CA ALA A 290 17.92 5.25 15.24
C ALA A 290 19.17 5.81 14.54
N GLU A 291 19.04 6.29 13.31
CA GLU A 291 20.14 6.88 12.57
C GLU A 291 20.54 8.26 13.11
N LEU A 292 19.56 9.11 13.46
CA LEU A 292 19.81 10.39 14.14
C LEU A 292 20.55 10.18 15.48
N ALA A 293 20.08 9.22 16.28
CA ALA A 293 20.68 8.88 17.57
C ALA A 293 22.11 8.35 17.39
N ARG A 294 22.35 7.46 16.42
CA ARG A 294 23.68 6.93 16.06
C ARG A 294 24.65 8.04 15.64
N GLN A 295 24.15 9.06 14.95
CA GLN A 295 24.94 10.23 14.53
C GLN A 295 25.08 11.30 15.62
N GLY A 296 24.40 11.16 16.77
CA GLY A 296 24.36 12.17 17.81
C GLY A 296 23.63 13.46 17.38
N GLN A 297 22.78 13.40 16.36
CA GLN A 297 22.07 14.56 15.80
C GLN A 297 20.73 14.76 16.48
N ARG A 298 20.39 16.01 16.80
CA ARG A 298 19.07 16.40 17.32
C ARG A 298 18.36 17.36 16.37
N LEU A 299 17.04 17.35 16.40
CA LEU A 299 16.19 18.21 15.59
C LEU A 299 15.85 19.51 16.36
N PRO A 300 15.58 20.64 15.68
CA PRO A 300 15.16 21.89 16.32
C PRO A 300 13.68 21.87 16.79
N PHE A 301 13.03 20.73 16.67
CA PHE A 301 11.66 20.44 17.12
C PHE A 301 11.62 19.04 17.73
N HIS A 302 10.66 18.77 18.60
CA HIS A 302 10.44 17.39 19.07
C HIS A 302 9.87 16.55 17.93
N LEU A 303 10.28 15.29 17.82
CA LEU A 303 9.64 14.32 16.95
C LEU A 303 8.89 13.30 17.83
N GLU A 304 7.59 13.22 17.66
CA GLU A 304 6.72 12.24 18.33
C GLU A 304 6.27 11.20 17.31
N VAL A 305 6.62 9.94 17.56
CA VAL A 305 6.17 8.79 16.77
C VAL A 305 5.09 8.07 17.57
N VAL A 306 3.90 7.92 16.99
CA VAL A 306 2.77 7.20 17.60
C VAL A 306 2.43 5.97 16.78
N ALA A 307 2.54 4.81 17.40
CA ALA A 307 1.92 3.60 16.89
C ALA A 307 0.49 3.53 17.44
N PHE A 308 -0.48 3.91 16.61
CA PHE A 308 -1.89 3.91 16.95
C PHE A 308 -2.37 2.49 17.21
N SER A 309 -3.11 2.33 18.29
CA SER A 309 -3.49 1.02 18.78
C SER A 309 -4.58 0.36 17.96
N GLU A 310 -5.39 1.15 17.25
CA GLU A 310 -6.59 0.67 16.59
C GLU A 310 -7.04 1.68 15.54
N GLU A 311 -7.12 1.21 14.30
CA GLU A 311 -7.61 1.94 13.12
C GLU A 311 -8.74 1.15 12.43
N GLU A 312 -8.57 -0.17 12.29
CA GLU A 312 -9.32 -1.02 11.35
C GLU A 312 -10.77 -1.34 11.76
N GLY A 313 -11.15 -1.08 12.99
CA GLY A 313 -12.48 -1.35 13.55
C GLY A 313 -12.80 -2.83 13.72
N GLN A 314 -11.78 -3.69 13.88
CA GLN A 314 -11.97 -5.14 13.76
C GLN A 314 -12.71 -5.75 14.97
N ARG A 315 -12.39 -5.28 16.19
CA ARG A 315 -12.92 -5.87 17.44
C ARG A 315 -14.23 -5.24 17.89
N TYR A 316 -14.28 -3.91 17.82
CA TYR A 316 -15.41 -3.09 18.23
C TYR A 316 -15.90 -2.30 17.02
N ARG A 317 -17.18 -1.95 17.00
CA ARG A 317 -17.77 -1.10 15.95
C ARG A 317 -17.40 0.39 16.13
N ALA A 318 -16.13 0.64 16.36
CA ALA A 318 -15.51 1.94 16.45
C ALA A 318 -14.15 1.81 15.76
N THR A 319 -13.88 2.68 14.80
CA THR A 319 -12.58 2.81 14.13
C THR A 319 -11.83 3.99 14.71
N PHE A 320 -10.51 4.04 14.52
CA PHE A 320 -9.66 5.14 14.94
C PHE A 320 -9.70 5.40 16.45
N ILE A 321 -9.85 4.37 17.30
CA ILE A 321 -9.90 4.55 18.77
C ILE A 321 -8.65 5.29 19.25
N GLY A 322 -7.48 4.89 18.74
CA GLY A 322 -6.18 5.45 19.09
C GLY A 322 -6.08 6.95 18.79
N SER A 323 -6.24 7.31 17.52
CA SER A 323 -6.13 8.68 17.04
C SER A 323 -7.28 9.59 17.47
N SER A 324 -8.49 9.05 17.66
CA SER A 324 -9.62 9.80 18.21
C SER A 324 -9.35 10.31 19.63
N ALA A 325 -8.63 9.56 20.45
CA ALA A 325 -8.24 10.03 21.79
C ALA A 325 -7.31 11.24 21.72
N LEU A 326 -6.34 11.23 20.80
CA LEU A 326 -5.41 12.34 20.58
C LEU A 326 -6.11 13.57 19.99
N ALA A 327 -7.06 13.36 19.07
CA ALA A 327 -7.87 14.43 18.48
C ALA A 327 -8.92 15.01 19.44
N GLY A 328 -9.14 14.38 20.60
CA GLY A 328 -10.23 14.75 21.52
C GLY A 328 -11.63 14.41 20.98
N ARG A 329 -11.71 13.42 20.10
CA ARG A 329 -12.94 12.94 19.44
C ARG A 329 -13.38 11.54 19.88
N PHE A 330 -12.66 10.91 20.79
CA PHE A 330 -13.07 9.64 21.40
C PHE A 330 -14.46 9.79 22.03
N GLN A 331 -15.40 8.93 21.66
CA GLN A 331 -16.76 8.98 22.19
C GLN A 331 -16.86 8.11 23.46
N PRO A 332 -17.31 8.65 24.60
CA PRO A 332 -17.37 7.89 25.85
C PRO A 332 -18.26 6.64 25.80
N ASP A 333 -19.30 6.64 24.97
CA ASP A 333 -20.21 5.51 24.77
C ASP A 333 -19.53 4.31 24.10
N TRP A 334 -18.39 4.51 23.42
CA TRP A 334 -17.58 3.42 22.89
C TRP A 334 -17.12 2.46 23.97
N LEU A 335 -16.94 2.93 25.21
CA LEU A 335 -16.53 2.11 26.34
C LEU A 335 -17.55 0.99 26.67
N ASP A 336 -18.80 1.16 26.25
CA ASP A 336 -19.88 0.20 26.46
C ASP A 336 -20.14 -0.69 25.22
N LEU A 337 -19.45 -0.45 24.10
CA LEU A 337 -19.49 -1.34 22.94
C LEU A 337 -18.95 -2.71 23.32
N GLN A 338 -19.65 -3.74 22.87
CA GLN A 338 -19.29 -5.14 23.09
C GLN A 338 -18.65 -5.74 21.84
N ASP A 339 -17.65 -6.59 22.04
CA ASP A 339 -17.10 -7.43 20.98
C ASP A 339 -18.02 -8.64 20.71
N ALA A 340 -17.59 -9.53 19.81
CA ALA A 340 -18.36 -10.71 19.42
C ALA A 340 -18.64 -11.68 20.58
N ASP A 341 -17.82 -11.65 21.63
CA ASP A 341 -17.97 -12.49 22.84
C ASP A 341 -18.73 -11.78 23.96
N GLY A 342 -19.25 -10.57 23.70
CA GLY A 342 -19.99 -9.77 24.67
C GLY A 342 -19.11 -9.01 25.67
N ILE A 343 -17.79 -8.92 25.44
CA ILE A 343 -16.86 -8.23 26.34
C ILE A 343 -16.88 -6.73 26.03
N PRO A 344 -17.27 -5.86 26.99
CA PRO A 344 -17.24 -4.42 26.79
C PRO A 344 -15.82 -3.88 26.60
N LEU A 345 -15.66 -2.83 25.78
CA LEU A 345 -14.38 -2.17 25.55
C LEU A 345 -13.69 -1.77 26.87
N ARG A 346 -14.45 -1.17 27.80
CA ARG A 346 -13.95 -0.82 29.14
C ARG A 346 -13.30 -2.00 29.85
N GLN A 347 -13.94 -3.16 29.80
CA GLN A 347 -13.43 -4.38 30.45
C GLN A 347 -12.16 -4.86 29.76
N ALA A 348 -12.11 -4.88 28.43
CA ALA A 348 -10.92 -5.27 27.69
C ALA A 348 -9.72 -4.35 27.99
N MET A 349 -9.94 -3.04 28.07
CA MET A 349 -8.92 -2.06 28.45
C MET A 349 -8.38 -2.32 29.86
N GLN A 350 -9.27 -2.52 30.83
CA GLN A 350 -8.89 -2.82 32.22
C GLN A 350 -8.12 -4.15 32.34
N GLN A 351 -8.54 -5.19 31.61
CA GLN A 351 -7.83 -6.47 31.53
C GLN A 351 -6.44 -6.34 30.91
N ALA A 352 -6.28 -5.42 29.94
CA ALA A 352 -4.99 -5.07 29.35
C ALA A 352 -4.11 -4.21 30.27
N GLY A 353 -4.61 -3.79 31.44
CA GLY A 353 -3.90 -2.92 32.39
C GLY A 353 -3.95 -1.43 32.03
N LEU A 354 -4.83 -1.04 31.11
CA LEU A 354 -5.03 0.36 30.71
C LEU A 354 -6.06 1.04 31.62
N ASN A 355 -5.99 2.38 31.69
CA ASN A 355 -6.91 3.19 32.49
C ASN A 355 -7.85 4.01 31.60
N PRO A 356 -9.10 3.57 31.36
CA PRO A 356 -10.06 4.30 30.54
C PRO A 356 -10.35 5.74 31.03
N ASP A 357 -10.22 6.01 32.33
CA ASP A 357 -10.50 7.34 32.88
C ASP A 357 -9.41 8.36 32.51
N ALA A 358 -8.25 7.90 32.03
CA ALA A 358 -7.16 8.75 31.58
C ALA A 358 -7.26 9.15 30.10
N ILE A 359 -8.21 8.60 29.31
CA ILE A 359 -8.32 8.85 27.86
C ILE A 359 -8.44 10.34 27.55
N ALA A 360 -9.27 11.08 28.29
CA ALA A 360 -9.50 12.50 28.05
C ALA A 360 -8.21 13.35 28.17
N SER A 361 -7.23 12.89 28.93
CA SER A 361 -5.93 13.57 29.10
C SER A 361 -4.98 13.39 27.91
N LEU A 362 -5.28 12.47 26.99
CA LEU A 362 -4.45 12.21 25.81
C LEU A 362 -4.59 13.29 24.73
N ARG A 363 -5.69 14.07 24.78
CA ARG A 363 -6.00 15.12 23.81
C ARG A 363 -4.80 16.05 23.60
N ARG A 364 -4.41 16.22 22.35
CA ARG A 364 -3.32 17.11 21.95
C ARG A 364 -3.80 18.55 21.90
N ASP A 365 -2.95 19.46 22.35
CA ASP A 365 -3.09 20.90 22.13
C ASP A 365 -2.43 21.26 20.78
N PRO A 366 -3.21 21.66 19.76
CA PRO A 366 -2.66 21.98 18.43
C PRO A 366 -1.57 23.05 18.44
N ALA A 367 -1.58 23.96 19.42
CA ALA A 367 -0.56 25.01 19.52
C ALA A 367 0.86 24.44 19.74
N GLN A 368 0.96 23.24 20.34
CA GLN A 368 2.24 22.57 20.61
C GLN A 368 2.78 21.78 19.42
N TYR A 369 2.03 21.65 18.33
CA TYR A 369 2.36 20.76 17.21
C TYR A 369 2.53 21.52 15.90
N LEU A 370 3.54 21.16 15.11
CA LEU A 370 3.80 21.69 13.77
C LEU A 370 2.81 21.15 12.72
N GLY A 371 2.43 19.88 12.87
CA GLY A 371 1.59 19.14 11.94
C GLY A 371 1.71 17.64 12.18
N TYR A 372 1.09 16.87 11.29
CA TYR A 372 1.13 15.41 11.26
C TYR A 372 1.56 14.91 9.87
N VAL A 373 2.52 14.00 9.82
CA VAL A 373 2.87 13.31 8.56
C VAL A 373 2.78 11.81 8.74
N GLU A 374 2.14 11.14 7.80
CA GLU A 374 1.96 9.69 7.82
C GLU A 374 2.54 9.07 6.57
N ILE A 375 3.22 7.94 6.72
CA ILE A 375 3.76 7.16 5.62
C ILE A 375 3.01 5.85 5.61
N HIS A 376 2.54 5.43 4.44
CA HIS A 376 1.69 4.25 4.36
C HIS A 376 1.95 3.50 3.04
N ILE A 377 1.56 2.24 2.96
CA ILE A 377 1.45 1.60 1.65
C ILE A 377 0.26 2.18 0.88
N GLU A 378 0.31 2.19 -0.45
CA GLU A 378 -0.79 2.72 -1.27
C GLU A 378 -2.11 1.95 -1.09
N GLN A 379 -2.02 0.62 -0.86
CA GLN A 379 -3.16 -0.32 -0.86
C GLN A 379 -3.90 -0.36 -2.22
N GLY A 380 -3.23 0.09 -3.28
CA GLY A 380 -3.76 0.18 -4.63
C GLY A 380 -2.67 -0.05 -5.70
N PRO A 381 -3.08 -0.21 -6.97
CA PRO A 381 -2.17 -0.59 -8.04
C PRO A 381 -1.44 0.59 -8.70
N VAL A 382 -1.80 1.83 -8.41
CA VAL A 382 -1.46 3.02 -9.24
C VAL A 382 0.05 3.23 -9.30
N LEU A 383 0.76 3.24 -8.17
CA LEU A 383 2.21 3.39 -8.15
C LEU A 383 2.92 2.19 -8.79
N GLY A 384 2.35 1.00 -8.64
CA GLY A 384 2.81 -0.22 -9.30
C GLY A 384 2.72 -0.14 -10.83
N GLU A 385 1.60 0.37 -11.35
CA GLU A 385 1.37 0.57 -12.78
C GLU A 385 2.23 1.70 -13.37
N LEU A 386 2.46 2.76 -12.59
CA LEU A 386 3.31 3.88 -13.00
C LEU A 386 4.82 3.61 -12.82
N ASN A 387 5.20 2.44 -12.27
CA ASN A 387 6.57 2.11 -11.87
C ASN A 387 7.20 3.16 -10.93
N LEU A 388 6.38 3.76 -10.06
CA LEU A 388 6.80 4.73 -9.07
C LEU A 388 6.94 4.06 -7.70
N PRO A 389 8.03 4.30 -6.96
CA PRO A 389 8.18 3.72 -5.62
C PRO A 389 7.40 4.50 -4.56
N LEU A 390 7.15 5.80 -4.80
CA LEU A 390 6.54 6.73 -3.86
C LEU A 390 5.45 7.57 -4.54
N GLY A 391 4.39 7.91 -3.80
CA GLY A 391 3.32 8.81 -4.22
C GLY A 391 2.98 9.82 -3.12
N VAL A 392 2.69 11.06 -3.50
CA VAL A 392 2.28 12.10 -2.55
C VAL A 392 0.76 12.10 -2.46
N VAL A 393 0.21 11.97 -1.25
CA VAL A 393 -1.25 11.91 -1.10
C VAL A 393 -1.86 13.31 -1.19
N SER A 394 -2.83 13.51 -2.10
CA SER A 394 -3.58 14.79 -2.19
C SER A 394 -4.64 14.93 -1.12
N SER A 395 -5.37 13.84 -0.85
CA SER A 395 -6.48 13.81 0.08
C SER A 395 -6.79 12.38 0.49
N ILE A 396 -7.31 12.19 1.70
CA ILE A 396 -8.03 10.97 2.05
C ILE A 396 -9.49 11.20 1.72
N ASN A 397 -10.04 10.36 0.84
CA ASN A 397 -11.36 10.57 0.29
C ASN A 397 -12.44 10.52 1.39
N GLY A 398 -13.32 11.54 1.38
CA GLY A 398 -14.55 11.50 2.14
C GLY A 398 -15.49 10.47 1.52
N SER A 399 -16.39 9.90 2.32
CA SER A 399 -17.35 8.90 1.84
C SER A 399 -18.76 9.15 2.34
N ALA A 400 -19.74 8.71 1.56
CA ALA A 400 -21.14 8.64 1.91
C ALA A 400 -21.68 7.27 1.48
N ARG A 401 -22.31 6.55 2.41
CA ARG A 401 -22.87 5.22 2.15
C ARG A 401 -24.36 5.22 2.39
N PHE A 402 -25.08 4.49 1.55
CA PHE A 402 -26.52 4.36 1.62
C PHE A 402 -26.96 2.90 1.46
N VAL A 403 -28.10 2.58 2.06
CA VAL A 403 -28.87 1.38 1.80
C VAL A 403 -30.16 1.78 1.12
N GLY A 404 -30.40 1.22 -0.07
CA GLY A 404 -31.55 1.54 -0.90
C GLY A 404 -32.46 0.33 -1.12
N THR A 405 -33.76 0.60 -1.26
CA THR A 405 -34.73 -0.38 -1.74
C THR A 405 -35.64 0.26 -2.77
N VAL A 406 -35.68 -0.30 -3.98
CA VAL A 406 -36.69 0.03 -4.99
C VAL A 406 -37.83 -0.98 -4.90
N THR A 407 -39.06 -0.48 -4.89
CA THR A 407 -40.30 -1.27 -4.82
C THR A 407 -41.13 -1.04 -6.07
N GLY A 408 -41.25 -2.09 -6.87
CA GLY A 408 -42.10 -2.18 -8.05
C GLY A 408 -43.28 -3.12 -7.81
N MET A 409 -43.62 -3.92 -8.82
CA MET A 409 -44.75 -4.84 -8.76
C MET A 409 -44.42 -6.17 -9.45
N ALA A 410 -44.56 -7.27 -8.70
CA ALA A 410 -44.41 -8.60 -9.26
C ALA A 410 -45.53 -8.90 -10.25
N SER A 411 -45.16 -9.47 -11.39
CA SER A 411 -46.11 -10.00 -12.35
C SER A 411 -45.45 -11.01 -13.28
N HIS A 412 -46.23 -11.73 -14.09
CA HIS A 412 -45.71 -12.79 -14.93
C HIS A 412 -44.91 -12.23 -16.11
N ALA A 413 -43.67 -12.71 -16.28
CA ALA A 413 -42.71 -12.14 -17.23
C ALA A 413 -43.11 -12.34 -18.70
N GLY A 414 -43.90 -13.37 -19.03
CA GLY A 414 -44.33 -13.66 -20.39
C GLY A 414 -45.62 -12.95 -20.81
N THR A 415 -46.49 -12.59 -19.86
CA THR A 415 -47.86 -12.11 -20.17
C THR A 415 -48.05 -10.64 -19.84
N THR A 416 -47.13 -10.03 -19.09
CA THR A 416 -47.18 -8.59 -18.79
C THR A 416 -46.52 -7.78 -19.91
N PRO A 417 -47.27 -6.95 -20.65
CA PRO A 417 -46.71 -6.10 -21.71
C PRO A 417 -45.63 -5.15 -21.17
N MET A 418 -44.61 -4.84 -21.97
CA MET A 418 -43.46 -4.04 -21.53
C MET A 418 -43.85 -2.65 -21.01
N ASN A 419 -44.83 -1.99 -21.63
CA ASN A 419 -45.31 -0.65 -21.25
C ASN A 419 -46.16 -0.63 -19.97
N ARG A 420 -46.35 -1.77 -19.29
CA ARG A 420 -47.12 -1.89 -18.04
C ARG A 420 -46.31 -2.47 -16.88
N ARG A 421 -44.99 -2.56 -17.03
CA ARG A 421 -44.11 -3.13 -15.99
C ARG A 421 -43.66 -2.04 -15.02
N HIS A 422 -43.64 -2.39 -13.75
CA HIS A 422 -43.00 -1.63 -12.68
C HIS A 422 -41.89 -2.49 -12.11
N ASP A 423 -40.82 -2.67 -12.90
CA ASP A 423 -39.76 -3.63 -12.61
C ASP A 423 -38.66 -2.99 -11.77
N ALA A 424 -38.54 -3.41 -10.51
CA ALA A 424 -37.59 -2.84 -9.55
C ALA A 424 -36.13 -3.13 -9.93
N ALA A 425 -35.83 -4.31 -10.48
CA ALA A 425 -34.46 -4.69 -10.81
C ALA A 425 -33.94 -3.87 -11.99
N THR A 426 -34.77 -3.66 -13.01
CA THR A 426 -34.36 -2.83 -14.16
C THR A 426 -34.21 -1.35 -13.81
N ALA A 427 -34.97 -0.84 -12.83
CA ALA A 427 -34.80 0.51 -12.32
C ALA A 427 -33.44 0.69 -11.62
N VAL A 428 -33.03 -0.27 -10.78
CA VAL A 428 -31.71 -0.24 -10.13
C VAL A 428 -30.59 -0.44 -11.15
N ALA A 429 -30.77 -1.30 -12.16
CA ALA A 429 -29.78 -1.47 -13.22
C ALA A 429 -29.54 -0.17 -14.01
N GLU A 430 -30.59 0.60 -14.31
CA GLU A 430 -30.44 1.92 -14.93
C GLU A 430 -29.70 2.91 -14.03
N LEU A 431 -29.99 2.91 -12.73
CA LEU A 431 -29.26 3.74 -11.76
C LEU A 431 -27.77 3.37 -11.73
N MET A 432 -27.44 2.08 -11.72
CA MET A 432 -26.05 1.59 -11.69
C MET A 432 -25.25 2.08 -12.89
N VAL A 433 -25.82 2.01 -14.09
CA VAL A 433 -25.17 2.50 -15.32
C VAL A 433 -24.94 4.02 -15.26
N TYR A 434 -25.96 4.78 -14.82
CA TYR A 434 -25.80 6.23 -14.66
C TYR A 434 -24.73 6.59 -13.63
N LEU A 435 -24.74 5.91 -12.48
CA LEU A 435 -23.81 6.15 -11.39
C LEU A 435 -22.35 5.96 -11.83
N GLU A 436 -22.07 4.88 -12.57
CA GLU A 436 -20.74 4.60 -13.11
C GLU A 436 -20.30 5.71 -14.07
N GLN A 437 -21.18 6.09 -15.01
CA GLN A 437 -20.91 7.17 -15.97
C GLN A 437 -20.65 8.50 -15.28
N ARG A 438 -21.51 8.89 -14.34
CA ARG A 438 -21.43 10.18 -13.66
C ARG A 438 -20.18 10.28 -12.77
N ALA A 439 -19.78 9.19 -12.11
CA ALA A 439 -18.55 9.16 -11.32
C ALA A 439 -17.30 9.24 -12.21
N ALA A 440 -17.28 8.56 -13.36
CA ALA A 440 -16.17 8.63 -14.31
C ALA A 440 -15.97 10.05 -14.91
N GLU A 441 -17.03 10.86 -14.95
CA GLU A 441 -16.97 12.28 -15.34
C GLU A 441 -16.52 13.21 -14.20
N ASP A 442 -16.46 12.71 -12.96
CA ASP A 442 -16.22 13.49 -11.73
C ASP A 442 -14.77 13.41 -11.23
N CYS A 443 -13.82 13.37 -12.17
CA CYS A 443 -12.37 13.29 -11.90
C CYS A 443 -12.00 12.10 -11.00
N ASP A 444 -11.55 12.35 -9.77
CA ASP A 444 -11.04 11.36 -8.81
C ASP A 444 -12.13 10.76 -7.91
N SER A 445 -13.41 11.07 -8.15
CA SER A 445 -14.50 10.44 -7.41
C SER A 445 -14.73 9.01 -7.87
N VAL A 446 -15.18 8.17 -6.94
CA VAL A 446 -15.66 6.83 -7.24
C VAL A 446 -17.06 6.63 -6.66
N ALA A 447 -17.91 5.92 -7.37
CA ALA A 447 -19.20 5.50 -6.88
C ALA A 447 -19.41 4.02 -7.19
N THR A 448 -19.99 3.27 -6.26
CA THR A 448 -20.12 1.82 -6.39
C THR A 448 -21.41 1.31 -5.77
N VAL A 449 -22.08 0.39 -6.48
CA VAL A 449 -23.11 -0.48 -5.91
C VAL A 449 -22.46 -1.83 -5.60
N GLY A 450 -22.07 -2.02 -4.34
CA GLY A 450 -21.33 -3.22 -3.91
C GLY A 450 -22.23 -4.42 -3.58
N MET A 451 -23.52 -4.18 -3.31
CA MET A 451 -24.50 -5.23 -3.03
C MET A 451 -25.76 -4.98 -3.86
N LEU A 452 -26.27 -6.04 -4.47
CA LEU A 452 -27.51 -6.04 -5.25
C LEU A 452 -28.28 -7.33 -4.96
N HIS A 453 -29.54 -7.22 -4.53
CA HIS A 453 -30.35 -8.36 -4.15
C HIS A 453 -31.81 -8.20 -4.58
N VAL A 454 -32.34 -9.17 -5.30
CA VAL A 454 -33.77 -9.30 -5.65
C VAL A 454 -34.36 -10.38 -4.76
N PRO A 455 -35.04 -10.02 -3.65
CA PRO A 455 -35.59 -11.01 -2.72
C PRO A 455 -36.63 -11.88 -3.43
N ASP A 456 -36.58 -13.19 -3.18
CA ASP A 456 -37.53 -14.16 -3.73
C ASP A 456 -37.66 -14.10 -5.27
N GLY A 457 -36.58 -13.69 -5.95
CA GLY A 457 -36.53 -13.57 -7.40
C GLY A 457 -36.78 -14.90 -8.11
N SER A 458 -37.53 -14.86 -9.22
CA SER A 458 -37.81 -16.02 -10.08
C SER A 458 -37.60 -15.64 -11.55
N PRO A 459 -37.04 -16.52 -12.40
CA PRO A 459 -36.75 -16.20 -13.81
C PRO A 459 -37.97 -15.81 -14.64
N ASN A 460 -39.19 -16.21 -14.23
CA ASN A 460 -40.44 -15.92 -14.92
C ASN A 460 -41.32 -14.87 -14.23
N VAL A 461 -40.78 -14.12 -13.25
CA VAL A 461 -41.50 -13.09 -12.50
C VAL A 461 -40.75 -11.76 -12.58
N ILE A 462 -41.47 -10.69 -12.91
CA ILE A 462 -40.98 -9.31 -12.85
C ILE A 462 -40.62 -8.97 -11.40
N ALA A 463 -39.47 -8.34 -11.17
CA ALA A 463 -39.01 -8.07 -9.81
C ALA A 463 -39.90 -7.03 -9.10
N ALA A 464 -40.55 -7.44 -8.00
CA ALA A 464 -41.30 -6.54 -7.13
C ALA A 464 -40.41 -5.66 -6.26
N GLN A 465 -39.20 -6.12 -5.93
CA GLN A 465 -38.29 -5.41 -5.03
C GLN A 465 -36.85 -5.65 -5.44
N CYS A 466 -36.02 -4.63 -5.29
CA CYS A 466 -34.58 -4.74 -5.43
C CYS A 466 -33.89 -3.91 -4.33
N ARG A 467 -33.04 -4.56 -3.54
CA ARG A 467 -32.26 -3.96 -2.47
C ARG A 467 -30.82 -3.76 -2.94
N PHE A 468 -30.23 -2.63 -2.61
CA PHE A 468 -28.88 -2.30 -3.04
C PHE A 468 -28.15 -1.44 -2.01
N THR A 469 -26.83 -1.37 -2.13
CA THR A 469 -25.99 -0.40 -1.41
C THR A 469 -25.40 0.61 -2.37
N LEU A 470 -25.07 1.79 -1.86
CA LEU A 470 -24.36 2.85 -2.58
C LEU A 470 -23.18 3.30 -1.72
N ASP A 471 -21.97 3.31 -2.27
CA ASP A 471 -20.77 3.90 -1.66
C ASP A 471 -20.25 4.96 -2.63
N VAL A 472 -20.22 6.23 -2.21
CA VAL A 472 -19.71 7.36 -2.99
C VAL A 472 -18.53 7.95 -2.24
N ARG A 473 -17.39 8.09 -2.92
CA ARG A 473 -16.18 8.69 -2.36
C ARG A 473 -15.62 9.77 -3.25
N ALA A 474 -15.08 10.83 -2.66
CA ALA A 474 -14.43 11.92 -3.38
C ALA A 474 -13.35 12.59 -2.52
N PRO A 475 -12.36 13.26 -3.14
CA PRO A 475 -11.27 13.92 -2.41
C PRO A 475 -11.71 15.16 -1.62
N HIS A 476 -12.91 15.70 -1.89
CA HIS A 476 -13.46 16.86 -1.19
C HIS A 476 -14.94 16.64 -0.86
N ASP A 477 -15.38 17.13 0.30
CA ASP A 477 -16.76 16.99 0.75
C ASP A 477 -17.77 17.60 -0.23
N ALA A 478 -17.49 18.78 -0.77
CA ALA A 478 -18.38 19.43 -1.74
C ALA A 478 -18.54 18.62 -3.04
N GLN A 479 -17.47 17.97 -3.50
CA GLN A 479 -17.48 17.11 -4.69
C GLN A 479 -18.28 15.83 -4.43
N ARG A 480 -18.05 15.15 -3.30
CA ARG A 480 -18.84 14.01 -2.86
C ARG A 480 -20.33 14.37 -2.80
N ASP A 481 -20.66 15.51 -2.20
CA ASP A 481 -22.04 15.92 -1.96
C ASP A 481 -22.77 16.29 -3.26
N ALA A 482 -22.06 16.90 -4.21
CA ALA A 482 -22.58 17.12 -5.57
C ALA A 482 -22.85 15.79 -6.29
N LEU A 483 -21.91 14.85 -6.24
CA LEU A 483 -22.08 13.52 -6.87
C LEU A 483 -23.25 12.74 -6.24
N VAL A 484 -23.38 12.76 -4.92
CA VAL A 484 -24.55 12.19 -4.21
C VAL A 484 -25.85 12.88 -4.65
N ALA A 485 -25.86 14.21 -4.76
CA ALA A 485 -27.05 14.95 -5.20
C ALA A 485 -27.46 14.55 -6.62
N ASP A 486 -26.50 14.39 -7.54
CA ASP A 486 -26.77 13.95 -8.92
C ASP A 486 -27.33 12.52 -8.98
N ILE A 487 -26.72 11.58 -8.25
CA ILE A 487 -27.16 10.18 -8.19
C ILE A 487 -28.57 10.07 -7.57
N THR A 488 -28.83 10.81 -6.49
CA THR A 488 -30.15 10.79 -5.83
C THR A 488 -31.24 11.45 -6.68
N ALA A 489 -30.91 12.53 -7.39
CA ALA A 489 -31.80 13.14 -8.38
C ALA A 489 -32.10 12.18 -9.55
N GLN A 490 -31.10 11.42 -10.00
CA GLN A 490 -31.31 10.38 -11.01
C GLN A 490 -32.25 9.29 -10.53
N LEU A 491 -32.03 8.75 -9.32
CA LEU A 491 -32.90 7.74 -8.74
C LEU A 491 -34.37 8.22 -8.69
N ALA A 492 -34.61 9.46 -8.26
CA ALA A 492 -35.94 10.04 -8.24
C ALA A 492 -36.58 10.10 -9.65
N ARG A 493 -35.80 10.46 -10.67
CA ARG A 493 -36.28 10.53 -12.06
C ARG A 493 -36.61 9.14 -12.62
N ILE A 494 -35.73 8.17 -12.41
CA ILE A 494 -35.92 6.77 -12.82
C ILE A 494 -37.17 6.21 -12.16
N ALA A 495 -37.33 6.44 -10.85
CA ALA A 495 -38.49 6.00 -10.09
C ALA A 495 -39.80 6.54 -10.67
N HIS A 496 -39.84 7.85 -10.98
CA HIS A 496 -40.98 8.49 -11.61
C HIS A 496 -41.27 7.91 -13.02
N GLN A 497 -40.26 7.82 -13.89
CA GLN A 497 -40.43 7.34 -15.26
C GLN A 497 -40.88 5.87 -15.35
N ARG A 498 -40.41 5.04 -14.41
CA ARG A 498 -40.76 3.60 -14.35
C ARG A 498 -41.97 3.30 -13.46
N GLY A 499 -42.51 4.30 -12.78
CA GLY A 499 -43.64 4.14 -11.86
C GLY A 499 -43.33 3.19 -10.69
N VAL A 500 -42.12 3.24 -10.14
CA VAL A 500 -41.70 2.47 -8.97
C VAL A 500 -41.51 3.39 -7.76
N GLY A 501 -41.68 2.85 -6.56
CA GLY A 501 -41.31 3.54 -5.31
C GLY A 501 -39.87 3.26 -4.92
N TYR A 502 -39.28 4.08 -4.05
CA TYR A 502 -37.97 3.80 -3.47
C TYR A 502 -37.83 4.34 -2.05
N THR A 503 -36.87 3.77 -1.32
CA THR A 503 -36.30 4.29 -0.07
C THR A 503 -34.79 4.31 -0.23
N LEU A 504 -34.15 5.30 0.38
CA LEU A 504 -32.70 5.43 0.42
C LEU A 504 -32.33 6.03 1.77
N GLU A 505 -31.64 5.25 2.59
CA GLU A 505 -31.20 5.64 3.93
C GLU A 505 -29.68 5.85 3.93
N GLU A 506 -29.23 7.01 4.39
CA GLU A 506 -27.81 7.26 4.60
C GLU A 506 -27.36 6.55 5.88
N THR A 507 -26.40 5.64 5.75
CA THR A 507 -25.91 4.81 6.86
C THR A 507 -24.58 5.30 7.40
N LEU A 508 -23.79 6.01 6.59
CA LEU A 508 -22.50 6.55 6.99
C LEU A 508 -22.16 7.79 6.18
N ARG A 509 -21.54 8.76 6.86
CA ARG A 509 -20.91 9.91 6.24
C ARG A 509 -19.60 10.24 6.96
N ALA A 510 -18.52 10.29 6.21
CA ALA A 510 -17.20 10.64 6.69
C ALA A 510 -16.64 11.78 5.86
N SER A 511 -16.19 12.84 6.52
CA SER A 511 -15.54 13.98 5.85
C SER A 511 -14.23 13.57 5.18
N ALA A 512 -13.94 14.21 4.05
CA ALA A 512 -12.63 14.14 3.42
C ALA A 512 -11.57 14.78 4.32
N ALA A 513 -10.33 14.31 4.20
CA ALA A 513 -9.18 14.87 4.90
C ALA A 513 -8.10 15.26 3.87
N PRO A 514 -8.23 16.44 3.21
CA PRO A 514 -7.24 16.91 2.26
C PRO A 514 -5.88 17.12 2.93
N SER A 515 -4.81 16.84 2.20
CA SER A 515 -3.46 17.18 2.61
C SER A 515 -3.32 18.70 2.69
N ALA A 516 -2.72 19.18 3.77
CA ALA A 516 -2.35 20.57 3.94
C ALA A 516 -1.33 20.93 2.84
N PRO A 517 -1.59 21.98 2.01
CA PRO A 517 -0.78 22.27 0.84
C PRO A 517 0.72 22.37 1.16
N ASP A 518 1.09 23.07 2.22
CA ASP A 518 2.48 23.23 2.63
C ASP A 518 3.18 21.89 2.93
N TRP A 519 2.49 20.96 3.58
CA TRP A 519 3.03 19.63 3.89
C TRP A 519 3.09 18.73 2.66
N GLN A 520 2.08 18.81 1.79
CA GLN A 520 2.10 18.13 0.49
C GLN A 520 3.31 18.57 -0.34
N HIS A 521 3.56 19.87 -0.47
CA HIS A 521 4.71 20.40 -1.21
C HIS A 521 6.04 19.96 -0.59
N ARG A 522 6.14 19.80 0.74
CA ARG A 522 7.34 19.24 1.38
C ARG A 522 7.59 17.79 0.93
N TRP A 523 6.55 16.97 0.84
CA TRP A 523 6.67 15.63 0.28
C TRP A 523 7.06 15.63 -1.20
N GLU A 524 6.46 16.49 -2.01
CA GLU A 524 6.82 16.63 -3.43
C GLU A 524 8.29 17.01 -3.61
N ARG A 525 8.79 17.98 -2.83
CA ARG A 525 10.21 18.36 -2.84
C ARG A 525 11.11 17.22 -2.36
N ALA A 526 10.69 16.48 -1.33
CA ALA A 526 11.43 15.34 -0.82
C ALA A 526 11.58 14.23 -1.87
N VAL A 527 10.48 13.85 -2.54
CA VAL A 527 10.49 12.86 -3.63
C VAL A 527 11.32 13.35 -4.82
N ALA A 528 11.15 14.61 -5.22
CA ALA A 528 11.92 15.21 -6.31
C ALA A 528 13.43 15.26 -6.03
N HIS A 529 13.83 15.41 -4.76
CA HIS A 529 15.24 15.38 -4.34
C HIS A 529 15.87 14.00 -4.57
N LEU A 530 15.10 12.92 -4.49
CA LEU A 530 15.54 11.56 -4.81
C LEU A 530 15.70 11.34 -6.32
N GLY A 531 15.38 12.34 -7.16
CA GLY A 531 15.44 12.24 -8.62
C GLY A 531 14.24 11.50 -9.23
N LEU A 532 13.14 11.37 -8.48
CA LEU A 532 11.90 10.75 -8.90
C LEU A 532 10.83 11.81 -9.20
N PRO A 533 9.86 11.56 -10.08
CA PRO A 533 8.76 12.48 -10.29
C PRO A 533 7.83 12.49 -9.07
N ALA A 534 7.39 13.68 -8.66
CA ALA A 534 6.35 13.82 -7.66
C ALA A 534 4.99 13.54 -8.31
N HIS A 535 4.44 12.35 -8.07
CA HIS A 535 3.10 11.99 -8.51
C HIS A 535 2.14 12.12 -7.33
N THR A 536 1.00 12.77 -7.58
CA THR A 536 -0.02 13.00 -6.57
C THR A 536 -1.24 12.13 -6.85
N LEU A 537 -1.78 11.49 -5.82
CA LEU A 537 -2.95 10.62 -5.89
C LEU A 537 -3.77 10.68 -4.60
N PRO A 538 -5.11 10.48 -4.64
CA PRO A 538 -5.91 10.39 -3.42
C PRO A 538 -5.73 9.03 -2.73
N SER A 539 -5.97 8.99 -1.43
CA SER A 539 -6.17 7.75 -0.68
C SER A 539 -7.64 7.33 -0.75
N GLY A 540 -7.89 6.10 -1.18
CA GLY A 540 -9.22 5.48 -1.16
C GLY A 540 -9.59 4.85 0.19
N ALA A 541 -8.62 4.62 1.07
CA ALA A 541 -8.78 3.99 2.38
C ALA A 541 -8.76 5.02 3.52
N GLY A 542 -9.34 4.65 4.67
CA GLY A 542 -9.23 5.44 5.89
C GLY A 542 -7.81 5.33 6.48
N HIS A 543 -7.40 6.35 7.23
CA HIS A 543 -6.11 6.39 7.94
C HIS A 543 -6.28 7.23 9.20
N ASP A 544 -5.43 7.03 10.21
CA ASP A 544 -5.42 7.87 11.43
C ASP A 544 -5.28 9.37 11.11
N ALA A 545 -4.57 9.71 10.03
CA ALA A 545 -4.52 11.04 9.44
C ALA A 545 -5.89 11.73 9.31
N MET A 546 -6.98 10.99 9.08
CA MET A 546 -8.34 11.56 9.02
C MET A 546 -8.76 12.18 10.35
N MET A 547 -8.42 11.56 11.48
CA MET A 547 -8.73 12.10 12.80
C MET A 547 -7.82 13.28 13.14
N LEU A 548 -6.52 13.16 12.86
CA LEU A 548 -5.54 14.21 13.13
C LEU A 548 -5.77 15.45 12.27
N HIS A 549 -6.27 15.29 11.03
CA HIS A 549 -6.68 16.38 10.15
C HIS A 549 -7.66 17.35 10.82
N THR A 550 -8.49 16.86 11.76
CA THR A 550 -9.49 17.70 12.44
C THR A 550 -8.90 18.71 13.42
N ILE A 551 -7.61 18.56 13.78
CA ILE A 551 -6.92 19.43 14.73
C ILE A 551 -5.53 19.92 14.27
N LEU A 552 -4.90 19.25 13.29
CA LEU A 552 -3.55 19.55 12.81
C LEU A 552 -3.50 19.60 11.27
N PRO A 553 -2.62 20.42 10.66
CA PRO A 553 -2.30 20.28 9.25
C PRO A 553 -1.60 18.93 9.03
N GLN A 554 -2.03 18.16 8.03
CA GLN A 554 -1.52 16.82 7.75
C GLN A 554 -1.15 16.60 6.29
N ALA A 555 -0.20 15.72 5.99
CA ALA A 555 -0.05 15.15 4.64
C ALA A 555 0.59 13.77 4.70
N MET A 556 0.27 12.93 3.71
CA MET A 556 0.78 11.56 3.65
C MET A 556 1.71 11.29 2.47
N LEU A 557 2.56 10.28 2.63
CA LEU A 557 3.38 9.69 1.58
C LEU A 557 3.02 8.21 1.42
N PHE A 558 2.68 7.79 0.21
CA PHE A 558 2.49 6.39 -0.15
C PHE A 558 3.77 5.73 -0.63
N VAL A 559 3.90 4.46 -0.26
CA VAL A 559 4.91 3.52 -0.73
C VAL A 559 4.24 2.45 -1.58
N ARG A 560 4.84 2.13 -2.72
CA ARG A 560 4.32 1.09 -3.63
C ARG A 560 4.22 -0.27 -2.94
N GLY A 561 3.09 -0.94 -3.18
CA GLY A 561 2.89 -2.36 -2.86
C GLY A 561 3.24 -3.28 -4.05
N GLU A 562 3.77 -4.46 -3.77
CA GLU A 562 3.93 -5.54 -4.74
C GLU A 562 2.59 -6.27 -5.01
N ASN A 563 2.60 -7.24 -5.92
CA ASN A 563 1.41 -8.02 -6.29
C ASN A 563 0.23 -7.11 -6.72
N ALA A 564 0.52 -6.08 -7.51
CA ALA A 564 -0.43 -5.04 -7.93
C ALA A 564 -1.09 -4.28 -6.76
N GLY A 565 -0.35 -4.07 -5.67
CA GLY A 565 -0.78 -3.25 -4.55
C GLY A 565 -1.86 -3.87 -3.68
N ILE A 566 -2.02 -5.19 -3.74
CA ILE A 566 -2.95 -5.91 -2.86
C ILE A 566 -2.62 -5.59 -1.39
N SER A 567 -3.66 -5.23 -0.64
CA SER A 567 -3.64 -5.07 0.83
C SER A 567 -4.79 -5.87 1.44
N HIS A 568 -4.87 -5.91 2.79
CA HIS A 568 -5.83 -6.75 3.53
C HIS A 568 -5.75 -8.23 3.12
N ASN A 569 -4.53 -8.67 2.81
CA ASN A 569 -4.25 -9.99 2.26
C ASN A 569 -2.86 -10.47 2.72
N PRO A 570 -2.66 -11.77 2.98
CA PRO A 570 -1.34 -12.28 3.37
C PRO A 570 -0.25 -12.12 2.30
N LEU A 571 -0.63 -11.83 1.04
CA LEU A 571 0.29 -11.57 -0.06
C LEU A 571 0.73 -10.10 -0.17
N GLU A 572 0.23 -9.22 0.68
CA GLU A 572 0.71 -7.84 0.77
C GLU A 572 2.24 -7.84 0.98
N SER A 573 2.96 -7.04 0.20
CA SER A 573 4.41 -6.96 0.24
C SER A 573 4.89 -5.61 -0.25
N SER A 574 6.04 -5.16 0.27
CA SER A 574 6.78 -4.01 -0.25
C SER A 574 8.28 -4.29 -0.14
N THR A 575 9.07 -3.70 -1.03
CA THR A 575 10.50 -4.01 -1.16
C THR A 575 11.35 -3.18 -0.19
N SER A 576 12.50 -3.72 0.24
CA SER A 576 13.44 -2.94 1.04
C SER A 576 13.99 -1.72 0.29
N ASP A 577 14.05 -1.77 -1.05
CA ASP A 577 14.42 -0.63 -1.88
C ASP A 577 13.39 0.51 -1.79
N ASP A 578 12.09 0.19 -1.92
CA ASP A 578 11.02 1.18 -1.79
C ASP A 578 10.95 1.76 -0.37
N MET A 579 11.16 0.93 0.66
CA MET A 579 11.28 1.38 2.05
C MET A 579 12.49 2.31 2.26
N GLN A 580 13.63 2.00 1.64
CA GLN A 580 14.82 2.87 1.71
C GLN A 580 14.50 4.26 1.13
N LEU A 581 13.84 4.31 -0.02
CA LEU A 581 13.43 5.58 -0.64
C LEU A 581 12.43 6.35 0.22
N ALA A 582 11.50 5.67 0.88
CA ALA A 582 10.58 6.30 1.82
C ALA A 582 11.30 6.89 3.05
N ILE A 583 12.29 6.17 3.60
CA ILE A 583 13.15 6.67 4.69
C ILE A 583 13.96 7.89 4.22
N ASP A 584 14.54 7.85 3.02
CA ASP A 584 15.32 8.96 2.47
C ASP A 584 14.44 10.19 2.21
N ALA A 585 13.20 9.99 1.75
CA ALA A 585 12.21 11.07 1.60
C ALA A 585 11.82 11.67 2.97
N PHE A 586 11.56 10.84 3.98
CA PHE A 586 11.24 11.30 5.33
C PHE A 586 12.41 12.07 5.95
N ALA A 587 13.63 11.56 5.83
CA ALA A 587 14.85 12.24 6.24
C ALA A 587 14.98 13.62 5.60
N ARG A 588 14.69 13.71 4.29
CA ARG A 588 14.72 14.97 3.54
C ARG A 588 13.65 15.95 4.01
N LEU A 589 12.43 15.49 4.26
CA LEU A 589 11.34 16.31 4.80
C LEU A 589 11.73 16.90 6.16
N LEU A 590 12.31 16.09 7.07
CA LEU A 590 12.77 16.56 8.37
C LEU A 590 13.91 17.58 8.25
N ALA A 591 14.86 17.36 7.33
CA ALA A 591 15.98 18.27 7.10
C ALA A 591 15.51 19.63 6.55
N GLU A 592 14.55 19.64 5.63
CA GLU A 592 13.94 20.87 5.12
C GLU A 592 13.19 21.62 6.22
N LEU A 593 12.38 20.92 7.02
CA LEU A 593 11.67 21.52 8.13
C LEU A 593 12.63 22.10 9.18
N ALA A 594 13.75 21.41 9.46
CA ALA A 594 14.76 21.90 10.39
C ALA A 594 15.41 23.19 9.88
N ALA A 595 15.71 23.29 8.59
CA ALA A 595 16.25 24.50 7.98
C ALA A 595 15.27 25.69 8.07
N GLU A 596 13.96 25.42 7.91
CA GLU A 596 12.90 26.44 8.04
C GLU A 596 12.74 26.94 9.49
N CYS A 597 12.97 26.10 10.51
CA CYS A 597 12.94 26.53 11.91
C CYS A 597 14.13 27.42 12.30
N HIS A 598 15.22 27.40 11.53
CA HIS A 598 16.40 28.22 11.75
C HIS A 598 16.39 29.55 10.95
N ALA A 599 15.47 29.67 9.98
CA ALA A 599 15.26 30.87 9.18
C ALA A 599 14.32 31.85 9.90
#